data_AF-A0A1G0DHS9-F1
#
_entry.id   AF-A0A1G0DHS9-F1
#
_cell.length_a   1.000
_cell.length_b   1.000
_cell.length_c   1.000
_cell.angle_alpha   90.00
_cell.angle_beta   90.00
_cell.angle_gamma   90.00
#
_symmetry.space_group_name_H-M   'P 1'
#
loop_
_entity.id
_entity.type
_entity.pdbx_description
1 polymer ?
#
loop_
_entity_poly.entity_id
_entity_poly.type
_entity_poly.pdbx_seq_one_letter_code
_entity_poly.pdbx_strand_id
1 'polypeptide(L)'
;MPDNIANFGLLLRWEAALEELRAFRSVPEAEVANFLQEFARAILKRLAADPLFEPLPVPALGRSLLGGATGWDHIQTIFPFLLFHSPADAGRLPLSREETTQVYRLLQIDLSDRYEDDAVAALRCQLGQPVACGNRGGVPVSALRLCASARLVVEATAQGGRHAPAVIGKAVGALDKAALLVRSG
;
A
#
# COMPACT_ATOMS: atom_id res chain seq x y z
N MET A 1 -2.38 -32.45 35.36
CA MET A 1 -3.15 -32.11 34.15
C MET A 1 -2.88 -30.65 33.87
N PRO A 2 -2.15 -30.26 32.80
CA PRO A 2 -2.00 -28.85 32.48
C PRO A 2 -3.30 -28.34 31.86
N ASP A 3 -3.80 -27.23 32.39
CA ASP A 3 -5.00 -26.54 31.95
C ASP A 3 -4.90 -26.17 30.46
N ASN A 4 -5.80 -26.76 29.66
CA ASN A 4 -6.00 -26.42 28.26
C ASN A 4 -6.73 -25.08 28.18
N ILE A 5 -6.02 -23.98 28.44
CA ILE A 5 -6.59 -22.64 28.31
C ILE A 5 -6.80 -22.38 26.82
N ALA A 6 -8.07 -22.45 26.39
CA ALA A 6 -8.46 -22.13 25.04
C ALA A 6 -7.94 -20.73 24.66
N ASN A 7 -7.16 -20.65 23.59
CA ASN A 7 -6.64 -19.38 23.10
C ASN A 7 -7.73 -18.65 22.31
N PHE A 8 -8.68 -18.04 23.03
CA PHE A 8 -9.78 -17.28 22.45
C PHE A 8 -9.31 -16.19 21.49
N GLY A 9 -8.14 -15.59 21.75
CA GLY A 9 -7.54 -14.61 20.85
C GLY A 9 -7.09 -15.19 19.51
N LEU A 10 -6.68 -16.45 19.47
CA LEU A 10 -6.38 -17.16 18.22
C LEU A 10 -7.66 -17.54 17.49
N LEU A 11 -8.66 -18.05 18.22
CA LEU A 11 -9.96 -18.42 17.64
C LEU A 11 -10.67 -17.23 17.00
N LEU A 12 -10.70 -16.06 17.66
CA LEU A 12 -11.29 -14.85 17.11
C LEU A 12 -10.54 -14.33 15.88
N ARG A 13 -9.21 -14.46 15.83
CA ARG A 13 -8.41 -14.11 14.64
C ARG A 13 -8.70 -15.03 13.46
N TRP A 14 -8.93 -16.31 13.72
CA TRP A 14 -9.35 -17.27 12.70
C TRP A 14 -10.75 -16.96 12.17
N GLU A 15 -11.70 -16.66 13.05
CA GLU A 15 -13.06 -16.30 12.61
C GLU A 15 -13.07 -15.02 11.76
N ALA A 16 -12.33 -13.99 12.18
CA ALA A 16 -12.17 -12.77 11.39
C ALA A 16 -11.54 -13.02 10.01
N ALA A 17 -10.51 -13.88 9.93
CA ALA A 17 -9.88 -14.24 8.67
C ALA A 17 -10.82 -15.01 7.74
N LEU A 18 -11.66 -15.90 8.29
CA LEU A 18 -12.67 -16.64 7.51
C LEU A 18 -13.76 -15.71 7.00
N GLU A 19 -14.24 -14.76 7.81
CA GLU A 19 -15.22 -13.76 7.38
C GLU A 19 -14.70 -12.88 6.24
N GLU A 20 -13.44 -12.41 6.32
CA GLU A 20 -12.82 -11.66 5.23
C GLU A 20 -12.69 -12.48 3.95
N LEU A 21 -12.31 -13.75 4.07
CA LEU A 21 -12.21 -14.64 2.92
C LEU A 21 -13.59 -14.91 2.30
N ARG A 22 -14.63 -15.12 3.12
CA ARG A 22 -16.02 -15.30 2.65
C ARG A 22 -16.50 -14.05 1.91
N ALA A 23 -16.29 -12.87 2.50
CA ALA A 23 -16.67 -11.59 1.89
C ALA A 23 -15.96 -11.39 0.54
N PHE A 24 -14.66 -11.63 0.48
CA PHE A 24 -13.89 -11.51 -0.76
C PHE A 24 -14.35 -12.50 -1.83
N ARG A 25 -14.58 -13.77 -1.45
CA ARG A 25 -15.08 -14.81 -2.39
C ARG A 25 -16.49 -14.55 -2.90
N SER A 26 -17.26 -13.66 -2.26
CA SER A 26 -18.60 -13.27 -2.72
C SER A 26 -18.56 -12.25 -3.87
N VAL A 27 -17.42 -11.60 -4.09
CA VAL A 27 -17.23 -10.61 -5.15
C VAL A 27 -16.99 -11.32 -6.49
N PRO A 28 -17.70 -10.95 -7.56
CA PRO A 28 -17.44 -11.50 -8.89
C PRO A 28 -16.00 -11.24 -9.36
N GLU A 29 -15.33 -12.25 -9.93
CA GLU A 29 -13.92 -12.13 -10.36
C GLU A 29 -13.67 -10.99 -11.34
N ALA A 30 -14.64 -10.70 -12.22
CA ALA A 30 -14.55 -9.59 -13.16
C ALA A 30 -14.52 -8.22 -12.44
N GLU A 31 -15.29 -8.06 -11.36
CA GLU A 31 -15.29 -6.84 -10.55
C GLU A 31 -13.97 -6.70 -9.79
N VAL A 32 -13.46 -7.79 -9.23
CA VAL A 32 -12.12 -7.82 -8.61
C VAL A 32 -11.05 -7.41 -9.62
N ALA A 33 -11.05 -8.00 -10.81
CA ALA A 33 -10.08 -7.71 -11.85
C ALA A 33 -10.14 -6.24 -12.30
N ASN A 34 -11.35 -5.72 -12.55
CA ASN A 34 -11.56 -4.33 -12.95
C ASN A 34 -11.02 -3.37 -11.89
N PHE A 35 -11.41 -3.57 -10.63
CA PHE A 35 -10.92 -2.73 -9.52
C PHE A 35 -9.39 -2.80 -9.38
N LEU A 36 -8.80 -4.01 -9.38
CA LEU A 36 -7.35 -4.16 -9.21
C LEU A 36 -6.56 -3.52 -10.37
N GLN A 37 -7.07 -3.58 -11.60
CA GLN A 37 -6.46 -2.91 -12.75
C GLN A 37 -6.52 -1.38 -12.62
N GLU A 38 -7.67 -0.83 -12.21
CA GLU A 38 -7.84 0.60 -11.97
C GLU A 38 -6.96 1.09 -10.83
N PHE A 39 -6.94 0.35 -9.73
CA PHE A 39 -6.09 0.61 -8.57
C PHE A 39 -4.61 0.59 -8.97
N ALA A 40 -4.15 -0.46 -9.64
CA ALA A 40 -2.76 -0.57 -10.10
C ALA A 40 -2.38 0.60 -11.00
N ARG A 41 -3.24 0.97 -11.96
CA ARG A 41 -3.01 2.10 -12.87
C ARG A 41 -2.88 3.41 -12.12
N ALA A 42 -3.75 3.67 -11.14
CA ALA A 42 -3.72 4.90 -10.34
C ALA A 42 -2.45 4.99 -9.48
N ILE A 43 -2.08 3.91 -8.80
CA ILE A 43 -0.88 3.86 -7.96
C ILE A 43 0.40 4.01 -8.79
N LEU A 44 0.53 3.26 -9.88
CA LEU A 44 1.70 3.36 -10.77
C LEU A 44 1.81 4.74 -11.41
N LYS A 45 0.68 5.33 -11.85
CA LYS A 45 0.65 6.71 -12.35
C LYS A 45 1.13 7.70 -11.30
N ARG A 46 0.66 7.56 -10.06
CA ARG A 46 1.04 8.47 -8.97
C ARG A 46 2.52 8.35 -8.60
N LEU A 47 3.05 7.14 -8.52
CA LEU A 47 4.47 6.90 -8.23
C LEU A 47 5.36 7.43 -9.37
N ALA A 48 4.95 7.29 -10.63
CA ALA A 48 5.71 7.78 -11.78
C ALA A 48 5.69 9.31 -11.93
N ALA A 49 4.67 9.98 -11.38
CA ALA A 49 4.47 11.42 -11.54
C ALA A 49 5.37 12.29 -10.64
N ASP A 50 6.12 11.71 -9.70
CA ASP A 50 6.81 12.46 -8.66
C ASP A 50 8.21 11.87 -8.39
N PRO A 51 9.28 12.67 -8.54
CA PRO A 51 10.65 12.20 -8.41
C PRO A 51 11.00 11.73 -6.99
N LEU A 52 10.15 11.97 -6.00
CA LEU A 52 10.34 11.44 -4.65
C LEU A 52 10.17 9.92 -4.58
N PHE A 53 9.56 9.27 -5.58
CA PHE A 53 9.27 7.83 -5.56
C PHE A 53 10.04 7.04 -6.62
N GLU A 54 10.60 5.90 -6.23
CA GLU A 54 11.14 4.90 -7.17
C GLU A 54 10.37 3.60 -6.99
N PRO A 55 9.46 3.25 -7.92
CA PRO A 55 8.87 1.91 -7.95
C PRO A 55 9.96 0.85 -8.05
N LEU A 56 9.88 -0.18 -7.20
CA LEU A 56 10.75 -1.34 -7.33
C LEU A 56 10.14 -2.35 -8.32
N PRO A 57 10.97 -3.02 -9.14
CA PRO A 57 10.48 -4.03 -10.07
C PRO A 57 9.84 -5.18 -9.30
N VAL A 58 8.61 -5.55 -9.70
CA VAL A 58 7.90 -6.70 -9.17
C VAL A 58 7.86 -7.78 -10.26
N PRO A 59 8.36 -9.00 -9.99
CA PRO A 59 8.25 -10.10 -10.95
C PRO A 59 6.79 -10.33 -11.32
N ALA A 60 6.52 -10.57 -12.61
CA ALA A 60 5.19 -10.93 -13.06
C ALA A 60 4.71 -12.19 -12.32
N LEU A 61 3.46 -12.17 -11.84
CA LEU A 61 2.88 -13.30 -11.14
C LEU A 61 2.67 -14.45 -12.13
N GLY A 62 3.56 -15.44 -12.09
CA GLY A 62 3.50 -16.63 -12.93
C GLY A 62 2.34 -17.54 -12.53
N ARG A 63 1.19 -17.40 -13.20
CA ARG A 63 0.00 -18.27 -13.01
C ARG A 63 -0.27 -19.20 -14.21
N SER A 64 0.63 -19.20 -15.20
CA SER A 64 0.50 -19.96 -16.46
C SER A 64 0.34 -21.47 -16.26
N LEU A 65 0.86 -22.04 -15.16
CA LEU A 65 0.76 -23.46 -14.84
C LEU A 65 -0.58 -23.86 -14.20
N LEU A 66 -1.45 -22.92 -13.85
CA LEU A 66 -2.74 -23.16 -13.17
C LEU A 66 -3.95 -23.12 -14.11
N GLY A 67 -3.75 -23.11 -15.43
CA GLY A 67 -4.82 -23.41 -16.39
C GLY A 67 -5.78 -22.26 -16.74
N GLY A 68 -5.44 -21.00 -16.46
CA GLY A 68 -6.23 -19.87 -16.96
C GLY A 68 -5.57 -18.52 -16.74
N ALA A 69 -5.17 -17.85 -17.82
CA ALA A 69 -4.69 -16.46 -17.80
C ALA A 69 -5.84 -15.42 -17.63
N THR A 70 -7.04 -15.88 -17.25
CA THR A 70 -8.29 -15.09 -17.32
C THR A 70 -8.80 -14.60 -15.96
N GLY A 71 -8.13 -14.95 -14.85
CA GLY A 71 -8.50 -14.52 -13.49
C GLY A 71 -7.73 -13.29 -13.01
N TRP A 72 -8.15 -12.67 -11.91
CA TRP A 72 -7.48 -11.52 -11.31
C TRP A 72 -6.10 -11.84 -10.70
N ASP A 73 -5.78 -13.13 -10.50
CA ASP A 73 -4.59 -13.66 -9.84
C ASP A 73 -3.22 -13.29 -10.47
N HIS A 74 -3.23 -12.73 -11.68
CA HIS A 74 -2.03 -12.24 -12.37
C HIS A 74 -1.79 -10.74 -12.15
N ILE A 75 -2.78 -10.01 -11.61
CA ILE A 75 -2.71 -8.57 -11.39
C ILE A 75 -1.86 -8.29 -10.14
N GLN A 76 -0.91 -7.38 -10.26
CA GLN A 76 -0.06 -6.96 -9.14
C GLN A 76 -0.90 -6.26 -8.06
N THR A 77 -0.80 -6.76 -6.82
CA THR A 77 -1.50 -6.18 -5.65
C THR A 77 -0.55 -5.56 -4.63
N ILE A 78 0.76 -5.66 -4.83
CA ILE A 78 1.79 -5.10 -3.95
C ILE A 78 2.65 -4.14 -4.77
N PHE A 79 2.75 -2.89 -4.34
CA PHE A 79 3.50 -1.82 -5.00
C PHE A 79 4.62 -1.36 -4.08
N PRO A 80 5.79 -2.00 -4.13
CA PRO A 80 6.96 -1.58 -3.36
C PRO A 80 7.62 -0.37 -4.01
N PHE A 81 8.10 0.58 -3.20
CA PHE A 81 8.79 1.77 -3.67
C PHE A 81 9.81 2.29 -2.66
N LEU A 82 10.80 3.02 -3.15
CA LEU A 82 11.75 3.79 -2.35
C LEU A 82 11.36 5.27 -2.31
N LEU A 83 11.81 5.95 -1.26
CA LEU A 83 11.68 7.39 -1.09
C LEU A 83 13.02 8.07 -1.37
N PHE A 84 12.95 9.26 -1.93
CA PHE A 84 14.09 10.13 -2.21
C PHE A 84 13.80 11.53 -1.73
N HIS A 85 14.84 12.24 -1.32
CA HIS A 85 14.74 13.65 -0.94
C HIS A 85 14.24 14.48 -2.13
N SER A 86 13.67 15.65 -1.82
CA SER A 86 13.36 16.66 -2.83
C SER A 86 14.56 16.89 -3.74
N PRO A 87 14.38 16.88 -5.08
CA PRO A 87 15.49 17.04 -6.00
C PRO A 87 16.27 18.31 -5.69
N ALA A 88 17.57 18.15 -5.44
CA ALA A 88 18.52 19.26 -5.40
C ALA A 88 19.30 19.30 -6.73
N ASP A 89 20.02 20.40 -6.98
CA ASP A 89 20.85 20.57 -8.18
C ASP A 89 21.89 19.45 -8.39
N ALA A 90 22.26 18.74 -7.32
CA ALA A 90 23.25 17.66 -7.31
C ALA A 90 22.69 16.24 -7.60
N GLY A 91 21.42 16.14 -8.00
CA GLY A 91 20.78 14.86 -8.33
C GLY A 91 19.92 14.28 -7.20
N ARG A 92 19.46 13.05 -7.42
CA ARG A 92 18.41 12.42 -6.61
C ARG A 92 19.02 11.62 -5.46
N LEU A 93 18.83 12.08 -4.23
CA LEU A 93 19.39 11.45 -3.02
C LEU A 93 18.37 10.52 -2.34
N PRO A 94 18.66 9.23 -2.15
CA PRO A 94 17.72 8.31 -1.49
C PRO A 94 17.56 8.62 0.00
N LEU A 95 16.39 8.33 0.56
CA LEU A 95 16.21 8.32 2.02
C LEU A 95 16.90 7.08 2.62
N SER A 96 17.59 7.30 3.73
CA SER A 96 18.13 6.26 4.60
C SER A 96 17.02 5.41 5.24
N ARG A 97 17.41 4.31 5.89
CA ARG A 97 16.46 3.45 6.62
C ARG A 97 15.78 4.20 7.77
N GLU A 98 16.54 5.04 8.46
CA GLU A 98 16.11 5.85 9.59
C GLU A 98 15.07 6.89 9.15
N GLU A 99 15.35 7.63 8.08
CA GLU A 99 14.43 8.61 7.48
C GLU A 99 13.17 7.91 6.97
N THR A 100 13.29 6.79 6.26
CA THR A 100 12.14 6.00 5.80
C THR A 100 11.27 5.53 6.98
N THR A 101 11.91 5.14 8.09
CA THR A 101 11.20 4.72 9.32
C THR A 101 10.48 5.89 9.98
N GLN A 102 11.06 7.09 9.93
CA GLN A 102 10.41 8.30 10.42
C GLN A 102 9.17 8.64 9.58
N VAL A 103 9.27 8.64 8.25
CA VAL A 103 8.12 8.85 7.35
C VAL A 103 7.03 7.81 7.64
N TYR A 104 7.40 6.53 7.78
CA TYR A 104 6.45 5.45 8.10
C TYR A 104 5.67 5.67 9.41
N ARG A 105 6.33 6.20 10.45
CA ARG A 105 5.66 6.51 11.72
C ARG A 105 4.73 7.71 11.57
N LEU A 106 5.16 8.76 10.87
CA LEU A 106 4.37 9.97 10.67
C LEU A 106 3.13 9.76 9.79
N LEU A 107 3.18 8.82 8.84
CA LEU A 107 2.01 8.43 8.04
C LEU A 107 0.80 7.99 8.87
N GLN A 108 1.02 7.47 10.08
CA GLN A 108 -0.01 6.88 10.93
C GLN A 108 -0.67 7.89 11.89
N ILE A 109 -0.12 9.11 11.95
CA ILE A 109 -0.50 10.16 12.90
C ILE A 109 -1.25 11.26 12.15
N ASP A 110 -2.28 11.84 12.76
CA ASP A 110 -2.91 13.06 12.26
C ASP A 110 -1.96 14.25 12.50
N LEU A 111 -1.60 14.96 11.43
CA LEU A 111 -0.65 16.07 11.48
C LEU A 111 -1.30 17.39 11.04
N SER A 112 -2.63 17.51 11.10
CA SER A 112 -3.35 18.75 10.77
C SER A 112 -2.81 19.97 11.52
N ASP A 113 -2.40 19.78 12.78
CA ASP A 113 -1.88 20.85 13.63
C ASP A 113 -0.49 21.38 13.18
N ARG A 114 0.21 20.64 12.33
CA ARG A 114 1.55 21.01 11.82
C ARG A 114 1.52 21.54 10.39
N TYR A 115 0.47 21.24 9.66
CA TYR A 115 0.29 21.58 8.25
C TYR A 115 -1.10 22.19 8.07
N GLU A 116 -1.24 23.44 8.52
CA GLU A 116 -2.49 24.19 8.36
C GLU A 116 -2.90 24.21 6.87
N ASP A 117 -4.19 24.01 6.61
CA ASP A 117 -4.80 23.95 5.28
C ASP A 117 -4.39 22.79 4.35
N ASP A 118 -3.63 21.79 4.82
CA ASP A 118 -3.36 20.57 4.05
C ASP A 118 -4.21 19.38 4.53
N ALA A 119 -5.32 19.12 3.83
CA ALA A 119 -6.20 17.98 4.11
C ALA A 119 -5.49 16.61 4.04
N VAL A 120 -4.36 16.52 3.31
CA VAL A 120 -3.55 15.30 3.22
C VAL A 120 -2.82 15.03 4.54
N ALA A 121 -2.44 16.07 5.28
CA ALA A 121 -1.77 15.93 6.57
C ALA A 121 -2.65 15.25 7.63
N ALA A 122 -3.97 15.42 7.55
CA ALA A 122 -4.92 14.80 8.46
C ALA A 122 -5.12 13.29 8.23
N LEU A 123 -4.70 12.78 7.05
CA LEU A 123 -4.93 11.38 6.70
C LEU A 123 -4.14 10.43 7.59
N ARG A 124 -4.81 9.42 8.17
CA ARG A 124 -4.13 8.34 8.89
C ARG A 124 -3.98 7.16 7.94
N CYS A 125 -2.74 6.94 7.50
CA CYS A 125 -2.42 5.98 6.45
C CYS A 125 -1.64 4.79 7.00
N GLN A 126 -1.93 3.60 6.49
CA GLN A 126 -1.15 2.39 6.76
C GLN A 126 -0.53 1.90 5.46
N LEU A 127 0.80 2.01 5.37
CA LEU A 127 1.60 1.28 4.40
C LEU A 127 2.20 0.06 5.07
N GLY A 128 2.68 -0.89 4.29
CA GLY A 128 3.47 -1.99 4.85
C GLY A 128 4.76 -1.47 5.47
N GLN A 129 5.18 -2.12 6.56
CA GLN A 129 6.39 -1.76 7.29
C GLN A 129 7.62 -1.64 6.38
N PRO A 130 8.55 -0.70 6.68
CA PRO A 130 9.80 -0.56 5.95
C PRO A 130 10.59 -1.88 5.94
N VAL A 131 11.01 -2.34 4.76
CA VAL A 131 11.85 -3.54 4.61
C VAL A 131 13.19 -3.13 4.00
N ALA A 132 14.28 -3.48 4.67
CA ALA A 132 15.64 -3.23 4.16
C ALA A 132 15.83 -3.91 2.79
N CYS A 133 16.30 -3.16 1.78
CA CYS A 133 16.35 -3.65 0.40
C CYS A 133 17.65 -3.26 -0.33
N GLY A 134 18.77 -3.32 0.39
CA GLY A 134 20.11 -3.05 -0.13
C GLY A 134 20.49 -1.57 -0.03
N ASN A 135 21.33 -1.13 -0.98
CA ASN A 135 21.91 0.22 -1.01
C ASN A 135 21.56 0.94 -2.33
N ARG A 136 21.49 2.28 -2.28
CA ARG A 136 21.39 3.18 -3.43
C ARG A 136 22.44 4.28 -3.27
N GLY A 137 23.36 4.41 -4.22
CA GLY A 137 24.44 5.41 -4.12
C GLY A 137 25.26 5.33 -2.83
N GLY A 138 25.47 4.12 -2.28
CA GLY A 138 26.17 3.90 -1.00
C GLY A 138 25.29 4.06 0.26
N VAL A 139 24.07 4.56 0.13
CA VAL A 139 23.12 4.72 1.26
C VAL A 139 22.31 3.45 1.45
N PRO A 140 22.27 2.84 2.65
CA PRO A 140 21.35 1.75 2.97
C PRO A 140 19.90 2.23 2.95
N VAL A 141 19.04 1.55 2.19
CA VAL A 141 17.65 1.95 1.98
C VAL A 141 16.66 0.90 2.48
N SER A 142 15.44 1.35 2.76
CA SER A 142 14.28 0.50 3.04
C SER A 142 13.15 0.84 2.07
N ALA A 143 12.42 -0.17 1.61
CA ALA A 143 11.23 0.01 0.78
C ALA A 143 9.97 0.07 1.63
N LEU A 144 9.07 0.97 1.26
CA LEU A 144 7.66 0.93 1.68
C LEU A 144 6.87 0.13 0.66
N ARG A 145 5.70 -0.36 1.06
CA ARG A 145 4.78 -1.08 0.17
C ARG A 145 3.35 -0.61 0.36
N LEU A 146 2.68 -0.33 -0.74
CA LEU A 146 1.23 -0.13 -0.78
C LEU A 146 0.59 -1.42 -1.30
N CYS A 147 -0.41 -1.93 -0.58
CA CYS A 147 -1.02 -3.22 -0.90
C CYS A 147 -2.52 -3.07 -1.14
N ALA A 148 -3.02 -3.64 -2.23
CA ALA A 148 -4.45 -3.86 -2.44
C ALA A 148 -4.89 -5.12 -1.66
N SER A 149 -5.43 -4.93 -0.45
CA SER A 149 -5.90 -6.05 0.37
C SER A 149 -7.30 -6.51 -0.04
N ALA A 150 -7.66 -7.74 0.34
CA ALA A 150 -9.01 -8.28 0.11
C ALA A 150 -10.11 -7.36 0.66
N ARG A 151 -9.87 -6.71 1.81
CA ARG A 151 -10.80 -5.73 2.40
C ARG A 151 -11.02 -4.52 1.50
N LEU A 152 -9.97 -4.00 0.86
CA LEU A 152 -10.10 -2.87 -0.07
C LEU A 152 -10.89 -3.27 -1.31
N VAL A 153 -10.70 -4.49 -1.81
CA VAL A 153 -11.50 -5.00 -2.93
C VAL A 153 -12.98 -5.07 -2.54
N VAL A 154 -13.31 -5.67 -1.39
CA VAL A 154 -14.69 -5.76 -0.89
C VAL A 154 -15.30 -4.38 -0.67
N GLU A 155 -14.56 -3.44 -0.06
CA GLU A 155 -15.03 -2.06 0.16
C GLU A 155 -15.31 -1.36 -1.18
N ALA A 156 -14.42 -1.52 -2.16
CA ALA A 156 -14.50 -0.86 -3.45
C ALA A 156 -15.63 -1.39 -4.34
N THR A 157 -15.84 -2.71 -4.35
CA THR A 157 -16.88 -3.35 -5.17
C THR A 157 -18.26 -3.33 -4.52
N ALA A 158 -18.34 -3.01 -3.22
CA ALA A 158 -19.62 -2.79 -2.54
C ALA A 158 -20.51 -1.78 -3.30
N GLN A 159 -21.83 -2.00 -3.22
CA GLN A 159 -22.85 -1.17 -3.89
C GLN A 159 -22.62 -1.02 -5.41
N GLY A 160 -22.09 -2.06 -6.06
CA GLY A 160 -21.85 -2.07 -7.51
C GLY A 160 -20.68 -1.18 -7.93
N GLY A 161 -19.60 -1.16 -7.14
CA GLY A 161 -18.36 -0.45 -7.51
C GLY A 161 -18.34 1.06 -7.17
N ARG A 162 -19.41 1.62 -6.59
CA ARG A 162 -19.52 3.07 -6.33
C ARG A 162 -18.43 3.61 -5.40
N HIS A 163 -17.84 2.75 -4.58
CA HIS A 163 -16.80 3.13 -3.62
C HIS A 163 -15.39 3.04 -4.19
N ALA A 164 -15.19 2.43 -5.37
CA ALA A 164 -13.87 2.26 -5.96
C ALA A 164 -13.08 3.59 -6.10
N PRO A 165 -13.67 4.71 -6.56
CA PRO A 165 -12.96 5.99 -6.62
C PRO A 165 -12.49 6.50 -5.25
N ALA A 166 -13.32 6.34 -4.21
CA ALA A 166 -12.96 6.75 -2.85
C ALA A 166 -11.84 5.87 -2.27
N VAL A 167 -11.89 4.56 -2.49
CA VAL A 167 -10.82 3.63 -2.05
C VAL A 167 -9.50 3.94 -2.75
N ILE A 168 -9.52 4.16 -4.06
CA ILE A 168 -8.34 4.57 -4.83
C ILE A 168 -7.83 5.94 -4.34
N GLY A 169 -8.73 6.89 -4.11
CA GLY A 169 -8.40 8.22 -3.60
C GLY A 169 -7.68 8.18 -2.24
N LYS A 170 -8.13 7.33 -1.30
CA LYS A 170 -7.44 7.11 -0.02
C LYS A 170 -6.03 6.56 -0.21
N ALA A 171 -5.85 5.61 -1.14
CA ALA A 171 -4.56 5.00 -1.41
C ALA A 171 -3.58 5.99 -2.09
N VAL A 172 -4.06 6.81 -3.02
CA VAL A 172 -3.29 7.91 -3.62
C VAL A 172 -2.95 8.97 -2.56
N GLY A 173 -3.91 9.33 -1.70
CA GLY A 173 -3.68 10.26 -0.59
C GLY A 173 -2.61 9.79 0.39
N ALA A 174 -2.44 8.48 0.59
CA ALA A 174 -1.33 7.95 1.37
C ALA A 174 0.04 8.20 0.71
N LEU A 175 0.13 8.15 -0.62
CA LEU A 175 1.33 8.54 -1.36
C LEU A 175 1.54 10.05 -1.31
N ASP A 176 0.48 10.84 -1.41
CA ASP A 176 0.55 12.30 -1.26
C ASP A 176 1.07 12.70 0.13
N LYS A 177 0.59 12.04 1.18
CA LYS A 177 1.09 12.28 2.54
C LYS A 177 2.55 11.88 2.68
N ALA A 178 2.96 10.77 2.07
CA ALA A 178 4.38 10.38 2.07
C ALA A 178 5.24 11.45 1.38
N ALA A 179 4.80 11.99 0.23
CA ALA A 179 5.49 13.07 -0.46
C ALA A 179 5.55 14.36 0.38
N LEU A 180 4.45 14.74 1.03
CA LEU A 180 4.40 15.90 1.95
C LEU A 180 5.45 15.75 3.06
N LEU A 181 5.47 14.60 3.73
CA LEU A 181 6.40 14.31 4.83
C LEU A 181 7.87 14.36 4.39
N VAL A 182 8.17 13.95 3.16
CA VAL A 182 9.53 14.02 2.61
C VAL A 182 9.92 15.44 2.21
N ARG A 183 8.98 16.27 1.75
CA ARG A 183 9.26 17.67 1.37
C ARG A 183 9.45 18.59 2.56
N SER A 184 8.86 18.23 3.70
CA SER A 184 8.83 19.05 4.91
C SER A 184 9.79 18.58 6.01
N GLY A 185 10.50 17.47 5.79
CA GLY A 185 11.60 17.01 6.65
C GLY A 185 12.94 17.48 6.11
#